data_AF-A0A2K3L580-F1
#
_entry.id   AF-A0A2K3L580-F1
#
_cell.length_a   1.000
_cell.length_b   1.000
_cell.length_c   1.000
_cell.angle_alpha   90.00
_cell.angle_beta   90.00
_cell.angle_gamma   90.00
#
_symmetry.space_group_name_H-M   'P 1'
#
loop_
_entity.id
_entity.type
_entity.pdbx_description
1 polymer ?
#
loop_
_entity_poly.entity_id
_entity_poly.type
_entity_poly.pdbx_seq_one_letter_code
_entity_poly.pdbx_strand_id
1 'polypeptide(L)'
;IWNCSRDEADIRVHEFFKTPYFKSGIHPLPGAQTAMQKLSRFFNLSVVTSRQNVIKDHTIEWIEKHFPGLFHEIHFGNHFALDGKSRPKSEICRSLNAKVLIDDNPRYAIECAEVGMKVLLFDYEDSYPWSKNELVDKHPLVTKVKNWKEAEQQLMSMIAS
;
A
#
# COMPACT_ATOMS: atom_id res chain seq x y z
N ILE A 1 7.85 -16.62 6.69
CA ILE A 1 6.59 -16.97 5.97
C ILE A 1 6.75 -18.25 5.16
N TRP A 2 7.72 -18.36 4.23
CA TRP A 2 7.85 -19.54 3.35
C TRP A 2 8.92 -20.57 3.73
N ASN A 3 9.60 -20.38 4.87
CA ASN A 3 10.66 -21.27 5.36
C ASN A 3 11.72 -21.62 4.30
N CYS A 4 12.13 -20.63 3.50
CA CYS A 4 13.12 -20.76 2.43
C CYS A 4 14.17 -19.65 2.51
N SER A 5 15.25 -19.77 1.73
CA SER A 5 16.25 -18.70 1.62
C SER A 5 15.65 -17.46 0.95
N ARG A 6 16.34 -16.32 1.08
CA ARG A 6 15.93 -15.08 0.42
C ARG A 6 15.96 -15.22 -1.10
N ASP A 7 17.03 -15.79 -1.63
CA ASP A 7 17.19 -16.00 -3.08
C ASP A 7 16.07 -16.90 -3.62
N GLU A 8 15.71 -17.95 -2.88
CA GLU A 8 14.61 -18.81 -3.27
C GLU A 8 13.25 -18.10 -3.21
N ALA A 9 13.02 -17.27 -2.18
CA ALA A 9 11.83 -16.44 -2.10
C ALA A 9 11.72 -15.46 -3.28
N ASP A 10 12.84 -14.83 -3.65
CA ASP A 10 12.91 -13.89 -4.76
C ASP A 10 12.61 -14.60 -6.09
N ILE A 11 13.16 -15.80 -6.32
CA ILE A 11 12.83 -16.62 -7.50
C ILE A 11 11.34 -16.97 -7.53
N ARG A 12 10.76 -17.45 -6.42
CA ARG A 12 9.33 -17.81 -6.34
C ARG A 12 8.42 -16.63 -6.65
N VAL A 13 8.77 -15.43 -6.18
CA VAL A 13 8.04 -14.19 -6.47
C VAL A 13 8.11 -13.84 -7.96
N HIS A 14 9.27 -13.98 -8.60
CA HIS A 14 9.42 -13.71 -10.04
C HIS A 14 8.68 -14.73 -10.90
N GLU A 15 8.64 -16.01 -10.48
CA GLU A 15 7.81 -17.02 -11.15
C GLU A 15 6.32 -16.71 -11.01
N PHE A 16 5.87 -16.23 -9.84
CA PHE A 16 4.49 -15.81 -9.64
C PHE A 16 4.06 -14.71 -10.63
N PHE A 17 4.94 -13.75 -10.94
CA PHE A 17 4.65 -12.70 -11.92
C PHE A 17 4.36 -13.21 -13.34
N LYS A 18 4.84 -14.41 -13.67
CA LYS A 18 4.60 -15.03 -14.98
C LYS A 18 3.23 -15.71 -15.08
N THR A 19 2.57 -15.97 -13.95
CA THR A 19 1.32 -16.74 -13.88
C THR A 19 0.13 -15.97 -14.47
N PRO A 20 -0.88 -16.66 -15.03
CA PRO A 20 -2.14 -16.03 -15.44
C PRO A 20 -2.85 -15.31 -14.28
N TYR A 21 -2.73 -15.85 -13.06
CA TYR A 21 -3.34 -15.26 -11.87
C TYR A 21 -2.78 -13.86 -11.59
N PHE A 22 -1.45 -13.69 -11.63
CA PHE A 22 -0.87 -12.35 -11.49
C PHE A 22 -1.29 -11.41 -12.63
N LYS A 23 -1.35 -11.93 -13.86
CA LYS A 23 -1.64 -11.13 -15.05
C LYS A 23 -3.09 -10.64 -15.11
N SER A 24 -4.06 -11.43 -14.67
CA SER A 24 -5.47 -11.07 -14.85
C SER A 24 -6.41 -11.50 -13.72
N GLY A 25 -5.92 -12.25 -12.72
CA GLY A 25 -6.72 -12.79 -11.62
C GLY A 25 -6.71 -11.96 -10.33
N ILE A 26 -5.91 -10.89 -10.27
CA ILE A 26 -5.90 -9.96 -9.14
C ILE A 26 -7.00 -8.92 -9.35
N HIS A 27 -7.94 -8.81 -8.42
CA HIS A 27 -9.02 -7.83 -8.44
C HIS A 27 -8.90 -6.85 -7.25
N PRO A 28 -9.44 -5.62 -7.38
CA PRO A 28 -9.51 -4.71 -6.25
C PRO A 28 -10.24 -5.35 -5.06
N LEU A 29 -9.79 -5.04 -3.84
CA LEU A 29 -10.52 -5.46 -2.64
C LEU A 29 -11.94 -4.89 -2.62
N PRO A 30 -12.91 -5.60 -2.02
CA PRO A 30 -14.28 -5.11 -1.89
C PRO A 30 -14.34 -3.70 -1.29
N GLY A 31 -15.10 -2.81 -1.94
CA GLY A 31 -15.26 -1.42 -1.52
C GLY A 31 -14.14 -0.46 -1.94
N ALA A 32 -13.00 -0.94 -2.46
CA ALA A 32 -11.86 -0.10 -2.81
C ALA A 32 -12.22 0.99 -3.83
N GLN A 33 -12.81 0.60 -4.96
CA GLN A 33 -13.16 1.53 -6.04
C GLN A 33 -14.13 2.62 -5.57
N THR A 34 -15.18 2.23 -4.84
CA THR A 34 -16.16 3.16 -4.27
C THR A 34 -15.53 4.13 -3.28
N ALA A 35 -14.68 3.64 -2.37
CA ALA A 35 -14.03 4.48 -1.37
C ALA A 35 -13.05 5.46 -2.02
N MET A 36 -12.19 5.01 -2.94
CA MET A 36 -11.26 5.89 -3.64
C MET A 36 -11.99 6.97 -4.44
N GLN A 37 -13.10 6.64 -5.12
CA GLN A 37 -13.89 7.61 -5.88
C GLN A 37 -14.56 8.68 -5.00
N LYS A 38 -14.91 8.34 -3.75
CA LYS A 38 -15.45 9.32 -2.81
C LYS A 38 -14.33 10.17 -2.23
N LEU A 39 -13.24 9.54 -1.80
CA LEU A 39 -12.11 10.20 -1.17
C LEU A 39 -11.41 11.17 -2.14
N SER A 40 -11.38 10.87 -3.43
CA SER A 40 -10.81 11.78 -4.45
C SER A 40 -11.52 13.13 -4.55
N ARG A 41 -12.74 13.26 -4.01
CA ARG A 41 -13.45 14.55 -3.94
C ARG A 41 -12.90 15.48 -2.87
N PHE A 42 -12.15 14.94 -1.91
CA PHE A 42 -11.66 15.67 -0.74
C PHE A 42 -10.14 15.62 -0.59
N PHE A 43 -9.49 14.63 -1.21
CA PHE A 43 -8.06 14.37 -1.07
C PHE A 43 -7.37 14.22 -2.43
N ASN A 44 -6.12 14.68 -2.49
CA ASN A 44 -5.22 14.32 -3.59
C ASN A 44 -4.67 12.91 -3.32
N LEU A 45 -5.05 11.97 -4.18
CA LEU A 45 -4.65 10.57 -4.05
C LEU A 45 -3.41 10.29 -4.90
N SER A 46 -2.44 9.56 -4.35
CA SER A 46 -1.26 9.03 -5.05
C SER A 46 -1.01 7.59 -4.60
N VAL A 47 -0.46 6.77 -5.50
CA VAL A 47 -0.06 5.39 -5.18
C VAL A 47 1.42 5.38 -4.84
N VAL A 48 1.77 4.84 -3.67
CA VAL A 48 3.16 4.55 -3.28
C VAL A 48 3.27 3.05 -3.02
N THR A 49 4.01 2.32 -3.85
CA THR A 49 4.09 0.85 -3.79
C THR A 49 5.52 0.37 -3.67
N SER A 50 5.77 -0.69 -2.90
CA SER A 50 7.10 -1.31 -2.79
C SER A 50 7.40 -2.33 -3.89
N ARG A 51 6.48 -2.50 -4.86
CA ARG A 51 6.62 -3.40 -6.02
C ARG A 51 7.91 -3.13 -6.80
N GLN A 52 8.47 -4.20 -7.37
CA GLN A 52 9.68 -4.15 -8.18
C GLN A 52 9.42 -3.48 -9.55
N ASN A 53 10.45 -2.84 -10.10
CA ASN A 53 10.39 -2.18 -11.40
C ASN A 53 10.05 -3.15 -12.55
N VAL A 54 10.44 -4.43 -12.44
CA VAL A 54 10.14 -5.46 -13.45
C VAL A 54 8.63 -5.68 -13.68
N ILE A 55 7.77 -5.30 -12.73
CA ILE A 55 6.31 -5.38 -12.84
C ILE A 55 5.65 -3.99 -12.90
N LYS A 56 6.42 -2.95 -13.20
CA LYS A 56 5.92 -1.56 -13.23
C LYS A 56 4.78 -1.39 -14.23
N ASP A 57 5.00 -1.76 -15.49
CA ASP A 57 4.03 -1.53 -16.55
C ASP A 57 2.73 -2.31 -16.28
N HIS A 58 2.85 -3.58 -15.87
CA HIS A 58 1.71 -4.40 -15.46
C HIS A 58 0.91 -3.77 -14.30
N THR A 59 1.62 -3.19 -13.33
CA THR A 59 0.97 -2.52 -12.19
C THR A 59 0.25 -1.25 -12.62
N ILE A 60 0.85 -0.46 -13.52
CA ILE A 60 0.23 0.76 -14.05
C ILE A 60 -1.02 0.41 -14.85
N GLU A 61 -0.95 -0.57 -15.76
CA GLU A 61 -2.10 -1.05 -16.54
C GLU A 61 -3.24 -1.52 -15.64
N TRP A 62 -2.92 -2.26 -14.57
CA TRP A 62 -3.91 -2.70 -13.59
C TRP A 62 -4.57 -1.52 -12.87
N ILE A 63 -3.78 -0.51 -12.46
CA ILE A 63 -4.31 0.69 -11.79
C ILE A 63 -5.23 1.46 -12.74
N GLU A 64 -4.80 1.73 -13.97
CA GLU A 64 -5.60 2.48 -14.96
C GLU A 64 -6.89 1.74 -15.32
N LYS A 65 -6.85 0.41 -15.41
CA LYS A 65 -8.05 -0.41 -15.66
C LYS A 65 -9.09 -0.30 -14.54
N HIS A 66 -8.65 -0.24 -13.28
CA HIS A 66 -9.54 -0.33 -12.12
C HIS A 66 -9.85 1.02 -11.45
N PHE A 67 -8.99 2.03 -11.64
CA PHE A 67 -9.08 3.36 -11.02
C PHE A 67 -8.74 4.46 -12.04
N PRO A 68 -9.40 4.50 -13.21
CA PRO A 68 -9.01 5.37 -14.32
C PRO A 68 -9.01 6.84 -13.92
N GLY A 69 -7.88 7.51 -14.11
CA GLY A 69 -7.72 8.95 -13.87
C GLY A 69 -7.85 9.40 -12.40
N LEU A 70 -7.76 8.46 -11.45
CA LEU A 70 -8.03 8.75 -10.04
C LEU A 70 -6.80 9.22 -9.26
N PHE A 71 -5.62 8.70 -9.59
CA PHE A 71 -4.38 8.98 -8.89
C PHE A 71 -3.56 10.02 -9.63
N HIS A 72 -3.03 11.00 -8.90
CA HIS A 72 -2.18 12.05 -9.46
C HIS A 72 -0.82 11.49 -9.88
N GLU A 73 -0.25 10.64 -9.04
CA GLU A 73 1.07 10.06 -9.24
C GLU A 73 1.13 8.60 -8.76
N ILE A 74 2.00 7.81 -9.39
CA ILE A 74 2.27 6.41 -9.02
C ILE A 74 3.79 6.26 -8.83
N HIS A 75 4.20 5.95 -7.61
CA HIS A 75 5.61 5.84 -7.19
C HIS A 75 5.97 4.42 -6.78
N PHE A 76 7.12 3.95 -7.27
CA PHE A 76 7.65 2.62 -6.99
C PHE A 76 8.89 2.73 -6.09
N GLY A 77 8.82 2.08 -4.93
CA GLY A 77 9.93 1.96 -3.98
C GLY A 77 10.95 0.88 -4.38
N ASN A 78 10.58 -0.06 -5.25
CA ASN A 78 11.47 -1.12 -5.75
C ASN A 78 12.14 -1.93 -4.60
N HIS A 79 11.38 -2.28 -3.56
CA HIS A 79 11.92 -3.08 -2.45
C HIS A 79 12.05 -4.53 -2.89
N PHE A 80 13.08 -5.22 -2.37
CA PHE A 80 13.35 -6.64 -2.68
C PHE A 80 13.48 -6.93 -4.19
N ALA A 81 13.99 -5.95 -4.95
CA ALA A 81 14.30 -6.14 -6.35
C ALA A 81 15.70 -6.75 -6.53
N LEU A 82 15.87 -7.50 -7.62
CA LEU A 82 17.17 -8.07 -8.03
C LEU A 82 18.13 -6.99 -8.54
N ASP A 83 17.58 -5.86 -9.01
CA ASP A 83 18.31 -4.72 -9.55
C ASP A 83 17.67 -3.38 -9.15
N GLY A 84 18.41 -2.29 -9.38
CA GLY A 84 17.97 -0.93 -9.10
C GLY A 84 18.02 -0.50 -7.64
N LYS A 85 17.81 0.79 -7.39
CA LYS A 85 17.86 1.38 -6.04
C LYS A 85 16.49 1.25 -5.35
N SER A 86 16.48 0.69 -4.16
CA SER A 86 15.31 0.71 -3.26
C SER A 86 15.14 2.09 -2.63
N ARG A 87 13.91 2.60 -2.56
CA ARG A 87 13.55 3.88 -1.93
C ARG A 87 12.51 3.68 -0.83
N PRO A 88 12.79 4.09 0.43
CA PRO A 88 11.84 3.97 1.53
C PRO A 88 10.51 4.69 1.24
N LYS A 89 9.41 4.15 1.75
CA LYS A 89 8.08 4.78 1.56
C LYS A 89 8.00 6.13 2.25
N SER A 90 8.61 6.24 3.44
CA SER A 90 8.72 7.51 4.18
C SER A 90 9.35 8.63 3.34
N GLU A 91 10.42 8.32 2.59
CA GLU A 91 11.09 9.27 1.70
C GLU A 91 10.17 9.71 0.56
N ILE A 92 9.51 8.75 -0.11
CA ILE A 92 8.59 9.02 -1.21
C ILE A 92 7.39 9.85 -0.73
N CYS A 93 6.71 9.41 0.33
CA CYS A 93 5.59 10.12 0.92
C CYS A 93 5.96 11.55 1.35
N ARG A 94 7.16 11.75 1.92
CA ARG A 94 7.66 13.09 2.25
C ARG A 94 7.86 13.97 1.02
N SER A 95 8.41 13.43 -0.08
CA SER A 95 8.57 14.18 -1.33
C SER A 95 7.24 14.62 -1.94
N LEU A 96 6.16 13.88 -1.67
CA LEU A 96 4.79 14.20 -2.08
C LEU A 96 4.07 15.13 -1.11
N ASN A 97 4.70 15.51 0.02
CA ASN A 97 4.04 16.20 1.13
C ASN A 97 2.77 15.46 1.61
N ALA A 98 2.78 14.13 1.53
CA ALA A 98 1.65 13.29 1.91
C ALA A 98 1.36 13.44 3.41
N LYS A 99 0.06 13.48 3.77
CA LYS A 99 -0.40 13.67 5.15
C LYS A 99 -0.79 12.37 5.84
N VAL A 100 -1.29 11.42 5.05
CA VAL A 100 -1.73 10.11 5.52
C VAL A 100 -1.23 9.04 4.58
N LEU A 101 -0.74 7.93 5.13
CA LEU A 101 -0.47 6.69 4.39
C LEU A 101 -1.55 5.65 4.73
N ILE A 102 -2.01 4.90 3.73
CA ILE A 102 -2.77 3.67 3.94
C ILE A 102 -1.89 2.52 3.44
N ASP A 103 -1.55 1.58 4.33
CA ASP A 103 -0.65 0.46 4.03
C ASP A 103 -0.97 -0.73 4.93
N ASP A 104 -0.80 -1.95 4.45
CA ASP A 104 -1.04 -3.17 5.22
C ASP A 104 0.21 -3.67 5.94
N ASN A 105 1.39 -3.14 5.61
CA ASN A 105 2.65 -3.58 6.16
C ASN A 105 3.04 -2.79 7.42
N PRO A 106 3.11 -3.44 8.60
CA PRO A 106 3.44 -2.75 9.85
C PRO A 106 4.81 -2.07 9.83
N ARG A 107 5.77 -2.59 9.06
CA ARG A 107 7.09 -1.97 8.94
C ARG A 107 7.01 -0.60 8.25
N TYR A 108 6.27 -0.52 7.15
CA TYR A 108 6.08 0.77 6.45
C TYR A 108 5.21 1.71 7.27
N ALA A 109 4.25 1.18 8.02
CA ALA A 109 3.44 1.98 8.93
C ALA A 109 4.31 2.67 9.99
N ILE A 110 5.16 1.93 10.70
CA ILE A 110 6.09 2.51 11.68
C ILE A 110 7.07 3.47 11.02
N GLU A 111 7.72 3.04 9.93
CA GLU A 111 8.70 3.86 9.20
C GLU A 111 8.14 5.25 8.84
N CYS A 112 6.87 5.30 8.44
CA CYS A 112 6.17 6.52 8.09
C CYS A 112 5.68 7.30 9.31
N ALA A 113 5.23 6.60 10.35
CA ALA A 113 4.74 7.22 11.56
C ALA A 113 5.86 7.87 12.38
N GLU A 114 7.07 7.30 12.38
CA GLU A 114 8.27 7.86 13.03
C GLU A 114 8.71 9.21 12.43
N VAL A 115 8.37 9.45 11.15
CA VAL A 115 8.61 10.75 10.50
C VAL A 115 7.40 11.71 10.63
N GLY A 116 6.45 11.40 11.52
CA GLY A 116 5.32 12.26 11.86
C GLY A 116 4.11 12.15 10.94
N MET A 117 4.05 11.16 10.04
CA MET A 117 2.90 10.95 9.16
C MET A 117 1.82 10.12 9.86
N LYS A 118 0.54 10.47 9.69
CA LYS A 118 -0.56 9.60 10.13
C LYS A 118 -0.61 8.36 9.24
N VAL A 119 -0.88 7.20 9.83
CA VAL A 119 -0.98 5.95 9.07
C VAL A 119 -2.26 5.21 9.41
N LEU A 120 -2.98 4.78 8.39
CA LEU A 120 -4.04 3.78 8.51
C LEU A 120 -3.45 2.41 8.16
N LEU A 121 -3.23 1.57 9.19
CA LEU A 121 -2.78 0.20 9.00
C LEU A 121 -3.96 -0.65 8.52
N PHE A 122 -3.95 -1.05 7.25
CA PHE A 122 -5.05 -1.77 6.61
C PHE A 122 -4.95 -3.27 6.85
N ASP A 123 -5.92 -3.86 7.55
CA ASP A 123 -5.96 -5.28 7.90
C ASP A 123 -7.31 -5.87 7.50
N TYR A 124 -7.41 -6.31 6.23
CA TYR A 124 -8.70 -6.63 5.63
C TYR A 124 -9.46 -7.70 6.43
N GLU A 125 -10.59 -7.32 7.02
CA GLU A 125 -11.42 -8.17 7.88
C GLU A 125 -10.60 -8.91 8.97
N ASP A 126 -9.58 -8.23 9.52
CA ASP A 126 -8.61 -8.77 10.49
C ASP A 126 -7.84 -10.02 10.00
N SER A 127 -7.80 -10.27 8.69
CA SER A 127 -7.31 -11.53 8.12
C SER A 127 -5.81 -11.59 7.88
N TYR A 128 -5.08 -10.47 7.94
CA TYR A 128 -3.66 -10.45 7.57
C TYR A 128 -2.79 -10.96 8.71
N PRO A 129 -2.11 -12.12 8.58
CA PRO A 129 -1.32 -12.66 9.70
C PRO A 129 -0.11 -11.77 10.03
N TRP A 130 0.40 -11.02 9.06
CA TRP A 130 1.55 -10.15 9.22
C TRP A 130 1.23 -8.82 9.90
N SER A 131 -0.03 -8.42 10.01
CA SER A 131 -0.44 -7.14 10.62
C SER A 131 -0.46 -7.19 12.16
N LYS A 132 -0.33 -8.38 12.76
CA LYS A 132 -0.49 -8.62 14.20
C LYS A 132 0.80 -8.32 14.96
N ASN A 133 1.11 -7.03 15.13
CA ASN A 133 2.33 -6.55 15.78
C ASN A 133 2.02 -5.52 16.86
N GLU A 134 2.31 -5.87 18.12
CA GLU A 134 2.04 -5.01 19.29
C GLU A 134 2.72 -3.64 19.24
N LEU A 135 3.90 -3.53 18.63
CA LEU A 135 4.62 -2.25 18.55
C LEU A 135 3.83 -1.26 17.69
N VAL A 136 3.24 -1.75 16.60
CA VAL A 136 2.48 -0.93 15.67
C VAL A 136 1.14 -0.54 16.25
N ASP A 137 0.52 -1.44 17.01
CA ASP A 137 -0.74 -1.19 17.70
C ASP A 137 -0.64 -0.12 18.80
N LYS A 138 0.56 0.13 19.32
CA LYS A 138 0.81 1.13 20.38
C LYS A 138 1.25 2.50 19.83
N HIS A 139 1.54 2.62 18.54
CA HIS A 139 2.07 3.87 17.98
C HIS A 139 0.97 4.94 17.85
N PRO A 140 1.13 6.16 18.40
CA PRO A 140 0.05 7.15 18.50
C PRO A 140 -0.44 7.70 17.16
N LEU A 141 0.39 7.60 16.11
CA LEU A 141 0.06 8.03 14.75
C LEU A 141 -0.43 6.89 13.84
N VAL A 142 -0.52 5.65 14.36
CA VAL A 142 -1.02 4.51 13.59
C VAL A 142 -2.42 4.15 14.08
N THR A 143 -3.36 4.01 13.14
CA THR A 143 -4.73 3.57 13.42
C THR A 143 -5.03 2.37 12.54
N LYS A 144 -5.43 1.24 13.14
CA LYS A 144 -5.81 0.05 12.38
C LYS A 144 -7.21 0.23 11.78
N VAL A 145 -7.38 -0.17 10.52
CA VAL A 145 -8.67 -0.16 9.81
C VAL A 145 -8.87 -1.51 9.12
N LYS A 146 -10.09 -2.03 9.20
CA LYS A 146 -10.39 -3.40 8.75
C LYS A 146 -10.88 -3.49 7.32
N ASN A 147 -11.33 -2.39 6.74
CA ASN A 147 -11.79 -2.34 5.36
C ASN A 147 -11.86 -0.88 4.88
N TRP A 148 -12.24 -0.72 3.61
CA TRP A 148 -12.34 0.60 2.98
C TRP A 148 -13.41 1.50 3.58
N LYS A 149 -14.44 0.95 4.22
CA LYS A 149 -15.46 1.75 4.92
C LYS A 149 -14.87 2.41 6.16
N GLU A 150 -14.12 1.66 6.97
CA GLU A 150 -13.43 2.23 8.14
C GLU A 150 -12.34 3.22 7.72
N ALA A 151 -11.57 2.91 6.68
CA ALA A 151 -10.57 3.85 6.14
C ALA A 151 -11.21 5.16 5.67
N GLU A 152 -12.34 5.10 4.95
CA GLU A 152 -13.12 6.26 4.54
C GLU A 152 -13.57 7.08 5.76
N GLN A 153 -14.16 6.44 6.77
CA GLN A 153 -14.63 7.11 7.99
C GLN A 153 -13.49 7.80 8.76
N GLN A 154 -12.34 7.15 8.90
CA GLN A 154 -11.17 7.73 9.57
C GLN A 154 -10.62 8.93 8.82
N LEU A 155 -10.57 8.89 7.49
CA LEU A 155 -10.11 10.03 6.70
C LEU A 155 -11.10 11.20 6.76
N MET A 156 -12.40 10.93 6.64
CA MET A 156 -13.43 11.97 6.66
C MET A 156 -13.49 12.69 8.02
N SER A 157 -13.25 11.99 9.14
CA SER A 157 -13.20 12.64 10.46
C SER A 157 -12.03 13.62 10.60
N MET A 158 -10.93 13.39 9.88
CA MET A 158 -9.77 14.31 9.86
C MET A 158 -10.05 15.62 9.12
N ILE A 159 -11.04 15.67 8.23
CA ILE A 159 -11.45 16.90 7.54
C ILE A 159 -12.39 17.73 8.42
N ALA A 160 -13.20 17.07 9.25
CA ALA A 160 -14.17 17.72 10.11
C ALA A 160 -13.56 18.32 11.40
N SER A 161 -12.28 18.05 11.65
CA SER A 161 -11.51 18.50 12.83
C SER A 161 -10.64 19.70 12.48
#